data_AF-A0A9X3X894-F1
#
_entry.id   AF-A0A9X3X894-F1
#
_cell.length_a   1.000
_cell.length_b   1.000
_cell.length_c   1.000
_cell.angle_alpha   90.00
_cell.angle_beta   90.00
_cell.angle_gamma   90.00
#
_symmetry.space_group_name_H-M   'P 1'
#
loop_
_entity.id
_entity.type
_entity.pdbx_description
1 polymer ?
#
loop_
_entity_poly.entity_id
_entity_poly.type
_entity_poly.pdbx_seq_one_letter_code
_entity_poly.pdbx_strand_id
1 'polypeptide(L)'
;MSLDRYRRPRLIVLHPRSTTYEAARAMADNHVGAVLVVEDQRLVGIATDRDLALDVVAAGLDPRTTFLRDVMSDEVTPVDIDDTIQDVIRVMRTHACRRVPVLEEGRPVGIVSLDDLLIERAVDLDTARSIITAQLEVAARFKPAGATSPGAVPQGRGGERARQRRAARAENTYGRLLHACMRQTGLAKRELAERALLIVLGNLCSRLTEDEAQHLLAQLPSKLVPQLDATIGGSNKSITPDTIEAELRRALQLSPEAATDVLYATCEVIADSVSAGEIEDVRSELPAAMKDLFPPMPYRRAG
;
A
#
# COMPACT_ATOMS: atom_id res chain seq x y z
N MET A 1 -15.36 -16.17 1.38
CA MET A 1 -16.22 -15.85 0.23
C MET A 1 -15.32 -15.22 -0.81
N SER A 2 -15.27 -15.77 -2.01
CA SER A 2 -14.50 -15.20 -3.14
C SER A 2 -15.04 -13.81 -3.50
N LEU A 3 -14.16 -12.98 -4.06
CA LEU A 3 -14.49 -11.63 -4.51
C LEU A 3 -15.19 -11.58 -5.87
N ASP A 4 -15.55 -12.72 -6.49
CA ASP A 4 -16.16 -12.78 -7.82
C ASP A 4 -17.41 -11.88 -7.97
N ARG A 5 -18.19 -11.71 -6.90
CA ARG A 5 -19.35 -10.77 -6.89
C ARG A 5 -18.98 -9.30 -7.13
N TYR A 6 -17.73 -8.92 -6.89
CA TYR A 6 -17.20 -7.58 -7.12
C TYR A 6 -16.57 -7.43 -8.51
N ARG A 7 -16.67 -8.44 -9.36
CA ARG A 7 -16.33 -8.36 -10.78
C ARG A 7 -17.30 -7.41 -11.48
N ARG A 8 -16.78 -6.25 -11.89
CA ARG A 8 -17.43 -5.16 -12.65
C ARG A 8 -18.81 -4.60 -12.17
N PRO A 9 -19.01 -4.13 -10.92
CA PRO A 9 -20.13 -3.24 -10.62
C PRO A 9 -19.88 -1.78 -10.99
N ARG A 10 -18.64 -1.28 -10.86
CA ARG A 10 -18.27 0.15 -10.94
C ARG A 10 -16.86 0.41 -11.47
N LEU A 11 -16.34 -0.47 -12.33
CA LEU A 11 -14.98 -0.36 -12.86
C LEU A 11 -14.91 0.71 -13.95
N ILE A 12 -14.31 1.85 -13.62
CA ILE A 12 -13.96 2.91 -14.56
C ILE A 12 -12.45 3.04 -14.57
N VAL A 13 -11.84 2.92 -15.75
CA VAL A 13 -10.40 2.95 -15.98
C VAL A 13 -10.04 4.06 -16.94
N LEU A 14 -9.03 4.85 -16.58
CA LEU A 14 -8.50 5.96 -17.39
C LEU A 14 -6.98 5.86 -17.50
N HIS A 15 -6.42 6.53 -18.51
CA HIS A 15 -4.97 6.57 -18.71
C HIS A 15 -4.32 7.61 -17.77
N PRO A 16 -3.05 7.48 -17.34
CA PRO A 16 -2.37 8.51 -16.54
C PRO A 16 -2.31 9.90 -17.19
N ARG A 17 -2.42 9.93 -18.52
CA ARG A 17 -2.48 11.15 -19.36
C ARG A 17 -3.89 11.69 -19.58
N SER A 18 -4.92 11.03 -19.06
CA SER A 18 -6.25 11.63 -19.00
C SER A 18 -6.23 12.81 -18.05
N THR A 19 -7.03 13.82 -18.36
CA THR A 19 -7.18 15.02 -17.55
C THR A 19 -8.04 14.74 -16.33
N THR A 20 -7.82 15.53 -15.28
CA THR A 20 -8.67 15.48 -14.08
C THR A 20 -10.12 15.90 -14.37
N TYR A 21 -10.35 16.69 -15.43
CA TYR A 21 -11.69 16.95 -15.97
C TYR A 21 -12.35 15.70 -16.54
N GLU A 22 -11.65 14.91 -17.36
CA GLU A 22 -12.17 13.63 -17.88
C GLU A 22 -12.49 12.66 -16.75
N ALA A 23 -11.64 12.62 -15.71
CA ALA A 23 -11.92 11.83 -14.52
C ALA A 23 -13.20 12.29 -13.79
N ALA A 24 -13.37 13.59 -13.57
CA ALA A 24 -14.59 14.13 -12.96
C ALA A 24 -15.84 13.84 -13.81
N ARG A 25 -15.72 13.93 -15.14
CA ARG A 25 -16.79 13.56 -16.08
C ARG A 25 -17.14 12.09 -15.98
N ALA A 26 -16.16 11.21 -16.00
CA ALA A 26 -16.38 9.77 -15.87
C ALA A 26 -17.02 9.41 -14.52
N MET A 27 -16.59 10.06 -13.42
CA MET A 27 -17.21 9.93 -12.09
C MET A 27 -18.69 10.36 -12.11
N ALA A 28 -18.99 11.50 -12.72
CA ALA A 28 -20.35 12.02 -12.81
C ALA A 28 -21.25 11.14 -13.68
N ASP A 29 -20.79 10.76 -14.87
CA ASP A 29 -21.56 10.00 -15.86
C ASP A 29 -21.84 8.56 -15.40
N ASN A 30 -21.01 8.01 -14.51
CA ASN A 30 -21.16 6.64 -13.98
C ASN A 30 -21.59 6.59 -12.51
N HIS A 31 -21.83 7.74 -11.87
CA HIS A 31 -22.16 7.85 -10.45
C HIS A 31 -21.18 7.10 -9.53
N VAL A 32 -19.87 7.26 -9.79
CA VAL A 32 -18.79 6.66 -9.00
C VAL A 32 -17.91 7.74 -8.36
N GLY A 33 -17.37 7.45 -7.17
CA GLY A 33 -16.47 8.38 -6.45
C GLY A 33 -14.98 8.14 -6.68
N ALA A 34 -14.62 7.18 -7.54
CA ALA A 34 -13.23 6.83 -7.84
C ALA A 34 -13.09 6.24 -9.24
N VAL A 35 -11.92 6.45 -9.84
CA VAL A 35 -11.50 5.83 -11.10
C VAL A 35 -10.13 5.17 -10.90
N LEU A 36 -9.92 4.02 -11.53
CA LEU A 36 -8.60 3.40 -11.60
C LEU A 36 -7.80 4.04 -12.72
N VAL A 37 -6.50 4.15 -12.52
CA VAL A 37 -5.55 4.64 -13.52
C VAL A 37 -4.72 3.46 -14.00
N VAL A 38 -4.72 3.23 -15.31
CA VAL A 38 -4.09 2.06 -15.94
C VAL A 38 -3.19 2.51 -17.09
N GLU A 39 -1.97 2.00 -17.11
CA GLU A 39 -0.99 2.15 -18.19
C GLU A 39 -0.50 0.75 -18.58
N ASP A 40 -0.46 0.44 -19.88
CA ASP A 40 -0.04 -0.88 -20.39
C ASP A 40 -0.71 -2.09 -19.70
N GLN A 41 -2.02 -1.98 -19.45
CA GLN A 41 -2.87 -2.97 -18.75
C GLN A 41 -2.56 -3.18 -17.26
N ARG A 42 -1.61 -2.43 -16.69
CA ARG A 42 -1.26 -2.50 -15.27
C ARG A 42 -1.92 -1.36 -14.50
N LEU A 43 -2.40 -1.67 -13.31
CA LEU A 43 -2.87 -0.67 -12.37
C LEU A 43 -1.68 0.18 -11.91
N VAL A 44 -1.74 1.49 -12.17
CA VAL A 44 -0.68 2.44 -11.78
C VAL A 44 -1.16 3.51 -10.81
N GLY A 45 -2.46 3.53 -10.50
CA GLY A 45 -2.98 4.40 -9.47
C GLY A 45 -4.50 4.42 -9.35
N ILE A 46 -4.98 5.25 -8.43
CA ILE A 46 -6.40 5.53 -8.22
C ILE A 46 -6.59 7.04 -8.00
N ALA A 47 -7.66 7.59 -8.55
CA ALA A 47 -8.06 8.97 -8.31
C ALA A 47 -9.49 9.02 -7.79
N THR A 48 -9.69 9.77 -6.71
CA THR A 48 -11.01 9.95 -6.06
C THR A 48 -11.53 11.37 -6.22
N ASP A 49 -12.84 11.55 -6.03
CA ASP A 49 -13.49 12.87 -5.94
C ASP A 49 -12.78 13.82 -4.96
N ARG A 50 -12.31 13.29 -3.82
CA ARG A 50 -11.53 14.01 -2.82
C ARG A 50 -10.18 14.46 -3.36
N ASP A 51 -9.49 13.62 -4.13
CA ASP A 51 -8.21 14.00 -4.74
C ASP A 51 -8.43 15.14 -5.74
N LEU A 52 -9.49 15.10 -6.54
CA LEU A 52 -9.83 16.21 -7.45
C LEU A 52 -10.15 17.49 -6.69
N ALA A 53 -10.97 17.41 -5.64
CA ALA A 53 -11.36 18.57 -4.84
C ALA A 53 -10.16 19.20 -4.12
N LEU A 54 -9.27 18.38 -3.56
CA LEU A 54 -8.17 18.86 -2.75
C LEU A 54 -6.95 19.22 -3.61
N ASP A 55 -6.53 18.34 -4.51
CA ASP A 55 -5.23 18.46 -5.19
C ASP A 55 -5.34 19.16 -6.53
N VAL A 56 -6.55 19.38 -7.05
CA VAL A 56 -6.80 20.21 -8.25
C VAL A 56 -7.50 21.51 -7.85
N VAL A 57 -8.73 21.43 -7.35
CA VAL A 57 -9.56 22.61 -7.10
C VAL A 57 -8.99 23.47 -5.99
N ALA A 58 -8.73 22.92 -4.80
CA ALA A 58 -8.15 23.68 -3.69
C ALA A 58 -6.68 24.07 -3.91
N ALA A 59 -5.99 23.42 -4.86
CA ALA A 59 -4.67 23.82 -5.31
C ALA A 59 -4.70 24.95 -6.36
N GLY A 60 -5.87 25.30 -6.91
CA GLY A 60 -6.01 26.31 -7.95
C GLY A 60 -5.46 25.87 -9.31
N LEU A 61 -5.44 24.56 -9.58
CA LEU A 61 -5.03 24.00 -10.87
C LEU A 61 -6.21 23.96 -11.85
N ASP A 62 -5.92 24.09 -13.15
CA ASP A 62 -6.93 23.91 -14.18
C ASP A 62 -7.15 22.41 -14.44
N PRO A 63 -8.38 21.87 -14.21
CA PRO A 63 -8.66 20.46 -14.37
C PRO A 63 -8.56 19.97 -15.83
N ARG A 64 -8.64 20.88 -16.82
CA ARG A 64 -8.54 20.54 -18.24
C ARG A 64 -7.10 20.35 -18.72
N THR A 65 -6.12 20.78 -17.93
CA THR A 65 -4.69 20.71 -18.30
C THR A 65 -3.86 19.90 -17.30
N THR A 66 -4.41 19.63 -16.12
CA THR A 66 -3.79 18.79 -15.10
C THR A 66 -4.10 17.32 -15.37
N PHE A 67 -3.06 16.49 -15.47
CA PHE A 67 -3.18 15.06 -15.73
C PHE A 67 -3.42 14.23 -14.47
N LEU A 68 -4.05 13.08 -14.60
CA LEU A 68 -4.26 12.13 -13.50
C LEU A 68 -2.94 11.71 -12.84
N ARG A 69 -1.89 11.47 -13.62
CA ARG A 69 -0.56 11.11 -13.09
C ARG A 69 0.04 12.15 -12.13
N ASP A 70 -0.47 13.37 -12.10
CA ASP A 70 0.02 14.46 -11.25
C ASP A 70 -0.75 14.58 -9.92
N VAL A 71 -1.98 14.02 -9.83
CA VAL A 71 -2.82 14.05 -8.62
C VAL A 71 -3.33 12.71 -8.07
N MET A 72 -3.32 11.62 -8.85
CA MET A 72 -3.65 10.26 -8.39
C MET A 72 -2.78 9.79 -7.22
N SER A 73 -3.27 8.81 -6.45
CA SER A 73 -2.44 8.02 -5.55
C SER A 73 -1.87 6.84 -6.32
N ASP A 74 -0.56 6.64 -6.26
CA ASP A 74 0.23 5.62 -6.96
C ASP A 74 0.59 4.41 -6.06
N GLU A 75 0.64 4.60 -4.74
CA GLU A 75 0.78 3.51 -3.75
C GLU A 75 -0.57 2.80 -3.50
N VAL A 76 -1.03 2.04 -4.50
CA VAL A 76 -2.30 1.32 -4.44
C VAL A 76 -2.06 -0.16 -4.25
N THR A 77 -2.42 -0.70 -3.09
CA THR A 77 -2.38 -2.13 -2.82
C THR A 77 -3.68 -2.79 -3.31
N PRO A 78 -3.64 -3.64 -4.35
CA PRO A 78 -4.80 -4.37 -4.82
C PRO A 78 -5.04 -5.66 -4.00
N VAL A 79 -6.12 -6.36 -4.31
CA VAL A 79 -6.34 -7.78 -3.96
C VAL A 79 -6.61 -8.59 -5.22
N ASP A 80 -6.37 -9.89 -5.20
CA ASP A 80 -6.76 -10.79 -6.29
C ASP A 80 -8.24 -11.20 -6.19
N ILE A 81 -8.87 -11.60 -7.29
CA ILE A 81 -10.27 -12.05 -7.34
C ILE A 81 -10.52 -13.29 -6.49
N ASP A 82 -9.48 -14.11 -6.30
CA ASP A 82 -9.51 -15.31 -5.47
C ASP A 82 -9.25 -15.04 -3.97
N ASP A 83 -8.83 -13.82 -3.62
CA ASP A 83 -8.70 -13.39 -2.22
C ASP A 83 -10.06 -13.36 -1.50
N THR A 84 -10.04 -13.13 -0.20
CA THR A 84 -11.23 -13.06 0.64
C THR A 84 -11.60 -11.62 1.02
N ILE A 85 -12.84 -11.45 1.49
CA ILE A 85 -13.28 -10.19 2.09
C ILE A 85 -12.40 -9.79 3.30
N GLN A 86 -11.83 -10.75 4.03
CA GLN A 86 -10.93 -10.43 5.15
C GLN A 86 -9.61 -9.82 4.66
N ASP A 87 -9.13 -10.22 3.48
CA ASP A 87 -7.97 -9.61 2.84
C ASP A 87 -8.26 -8.17 2.43
N VAL A 88 -9.44 -7.90 1.86
CA VAL A 88 -9.91 -6.54 1.56
C VAL A 88 -9.94 -5.67 2.83
N ILE A 89 -10.51 -6.18 3.93
CA ILE A 89 -10.58 -5.47 5.21
C ILE A 89 -9.18 -5.19 5.76
N ARG A 90 -8.26 -6.17 5.66
CA ARG A 90 -6.86 -6.00 6.05
C ARG A 90 -6.22 -4.88 5.25
N VAL A 91 -6.32 -4.91 3.92
CA VAL A 91 -5.78 -3.86 3.04
C VAL A 91 -6.36 -2.49 3.40
N MET A 92 -7.68 -2.38 3.60
CA MET A 92 -8.34 -1.12 4.00
C MET A 92 -7.79 -0.56 5.32
N ARG A 93 -7.54 -1.42 6.32
CA ARG A 93 -6.98 -1.01 7.62
C ARG A 93 -5.52 -0.61 7.51
N THR A 94 -4.70 -1.46 6.91
CA THR A 94 -3.25 -1.25 6.80
C THR A 94 -2.96 0.01 5.99
N HIS A 95 -3.60 0.16 4.83
CA HIS A 95 -3.38 1.26 3.90
C HIS A 95 -4.26 2.47 4.18
N ALA A 96 -5.17 2.40 5.16
CA ALA A 96 -6.13 3.45 5.50
C ALA A 96 -6.87 3.96 4.26
N CYS A 97 -7.40 3.03 3.46
CA CYS A 97 -8.17 3.30 2.27
C CYS A 97 -9.61 2.76 2.43
N ARG A 98 -10.55 3.26 1.61
CA ARG A 98 -11.96 2.83 1.60
C ARG A 98 -12.32 2.01 0.38
N ARG A 99 -11.40 1.91 -0.57
CA ARG A 99 -11.62 1.37 -1.90
C ARG A 99 -10.38 0.57 -2.25
N VAL A 100 -10.57 -0.70 -2.54
CA VAL A 100 -9.50 -1.64 -2.87
C VAL A 100 -9.77 -2.16 -4.28
N PRO A 101 -8.87 -1.93 -5.24
CA PRO A 101 -8.98 -2.52 -6.56
C PRO A 101 -8.89 -4.04 -6.48
N VAL A 102 -9.68 -4.72 -7.30
CA VAL A 102 -9.63 -6.18 -7.47
C VAL A 102 -8.98 -6.48 -8.81
N LEU A 103 -7.95 -7.32 -8.80
CA LEU A 103 -7.25 -7.78 -9.99
C LEU A 103 -7.59 -9.24 -10.28
N GLU A 104 -7.40 -9.64 -11.52
CA GLU A 104 -7.33 -11.03 -11.95
C GLU A 104 -6.19 -11.09 -12.97
N GLU A 105 -5.22 -11.98 -12.77
CA GLU A 105 -4.02 -12.07 -13.62
C GLU A 105 -3.33 -10.70 -13.78
N GLY A 106 -3.22 -9.94 -12.69
CA GLY A 106 -2.60 -8.60 -12.68
C GLY A 106 -3.41 -7.50 -13.37
N ARG A 107 -4.61 -7.80 -13.89
CA ARG A 107 -5.47 -6.84 -14.60
C ARG A 107 -6.67 -6.43 -13.76
N PRO A 108 -7.06 -5.14 -13.73
CA PRO A 108 -8.16 -4.70 -12.91
C PRO A 108 -9.52 -5.19 -13.44
N VAL A 109 -10.27 -5.86 -12.57
CA VAL A 109 -11.60 -6.42 -12.85
C VAL A 109 -12.71 -5.83 -11.98
N GLY A 110 -12.37 -5.11 -10.91
CA GLY A 110 -13.35 -4.52 -10.00
C GLY A 110 -12.75 -3.56 -8.97
N ILE A 111 -13.64 -3.04 -8.11
CA ILE A 111 -13.29 -2.26 -6.92
C ILE A 111 -14.26 -2.68 -5.81
N VAL A 112 -13.74 -2.97 -4.62
CA VAL A 112 -14.55 -3.14 -3.41
C VAL A 112 -14.45 -1.87 -2.57
N SER A 113 -15.59 -1.28 -2.22
CA SER A 113 -15.64 -0.16 -1.29
C SER A 113 -16.16 -0.57 0.09
N LEU A 114 -15.80 0.20 1.12
CA LEU A 114 -16.37 0.04 2.47
C LEU A 114 -17.91 0.14 2.45
N ASP A 115 -18.45 0.99 1.56
CA ASP A 115 -19.90 1.13 1.40
C ASP A 115 -20.53 -0.15 0.86
N ASP A 116 -19.88 -0.83 -0.10
CA ASP A 116 -20.35 -2.13 -0.61
C ASP A 116 -20.32 -3.19 0.51
N LEU A 117 -19.24 -3.24 1.30
CA LEU A 117 -19.12 -4.16 2.44
C LEU A 117 -20.22 -3.93 3.50
N LEU A 118 -20.59 -2.68 3.77
CA LEU A 118 -21.64 -2.32 4.71
C LEU A 118 -23.03 -2.66 4.19
N ILE A 119 -23.32 -2.33 2.92
CA ILE A 119 -24.60 -2.62 2.28
C ILE A 119 -24.84 -4.14 2.24
N GLU A 120 -23.81 -4.91 1.91
CA GLU A 120 -23.88 -6.38 1.87
C GLU A 120 -23.81 -7.05 3.24
N ARG A 121 -23.63 -6.29 4.32
CA ARG A 121 -23.44 -6.80 5.69
C ARG A 121 -22.27 -7.78 5.80
N ALA A 122 -21.23 -7.55 4.98
CA ALA A 122 -20.00 -8.33 4.97
C ALA A 122 -19.04 -7.91 6.10
N VAL A 123 -19.29 -6.77 6.74
CA VAL A 123 -18.54 -6.26 7.90
C VAL A 123 -19.49 -5.83 9.01
N ASP A 124 -19.05 -6.01 10.26
CA ASP A 124 -19.72 -5.43 11.43
C ASP A 124 -19.30 -3.97 11.66
N LEU A 125 -20.01 -3.30 12.58
CA LEU A 125 -19.76 -1.90 12.90
C LEU A 125 -18.40 -1.66 13.57
N ASP A 126 -17.88 -2.63 14.33
CA ASP A 126 -16.58 -2.51 14.98
C ASP A 126 -15.43 -2.57 13.98
N THR A 127 -15.53 -3.47 13.00
CA THR A 127 -14.60 -3.57 11.88
C THR A 127 -14.65 -2.31 11.04
N ALA A 128 -15.85 -1.83 10.68
CA ALA A 128 -16.01 -0.58 9.93
C ALA A 128 -15.44 0.62 10.71
N ARG A 129 -15.69 0.70 12.02
CA ARG A 129 -15.10 1.71 12.91
C ARG A 129 -13.59 1.66 12.87
N SER A 130 -12.98 0.47 12.92
CA SER A 130 -11.51 0.33 12.87
C SER A 130 -10.91 0.86 11.57
N ILE A 131 -11.56 0.63 10.42
CA ILE A 131 -11.15 1.15 9.11
C ILE A 131 -11.24 2.68 9.08
N ILE A 132 -12.36 3.23 9.56
CA ILE A 132 -12.60 4.68 9.59
C ILE A 132 -11.62 5.37 10.54
N THR A 133 -11.34 4.81 11.72
CA THR A 133 -10.37 5.36 12.67
C THR A 133 -8.98 5.42 12.06
N ALA A 134 -8.51 4.33 11.41
CA ALA A 134 -7.21 4.31 10.76
C ALA A 134 -7.05 5.46 9.73
N GLN A 135 -8.11 5.79 9.00
CA GLN A 135 -8.12 6.92 8.06
C GLN A 135 -8.08 8.28 8.74
N LEU A 136 -8.85 8.45 9.82
CA LEU A 136 -8.87 9.70 10.56
C LEU A 136 -7.54 9.98 11.24
N GLU A 137 -6.86 8.96 11.76
CA GLU A 137 -5.53 9.10 12.35
C GLU A 137 -4.49 9.55 11.30
N VAL A 138 -4.53 8.99 10.09
CA VAL A 138 -3.67 9.46 8.98
C VAL A 138 -3.99 10.91 8.62
N ALA A 139 -5.28 11.25 8.49
CA ALA A 139 -5.69 12.62 8.17
C ALA A 139 -5.37 13.64 9.28
N ALA A 140 -5.43 13.23 10.55
CA ALA A 140 -5.18 14.08 11.71
C ALA A 140 -3.72 14.55 11.78
N ARG A 141 -2.76 13.74 11.34
CA ARG A 141 -1.33 14.10 11.29
C ARG A 141 -1.05 15.36 10.45
N PHE A 142 -1.93 15.69 9.50
CA PHE A 142 -1.80 16.85 8.61
C PHE A 142 -2.82 17.93 8.88
N LYS A 143 -3.66 17.78 9.90
CA LYS A 143 -4.69 18.77 10.22
C LYS A 143 -4.06 19.87 11.09
N PRO A 144 -3.77 21.07 10.56
CA PRO A 144 -3.38 22.18 11.41
C PRO A 144 -4.50 22.46 12.42
N ALA A 145 -4.17 23.08 13.57
CA ALA A 145 -5.16 23.62 14.49
C ALA A 145 -6.18 24.41 13.67
N GLY A 146 -7.44 23.96 13.68
CA GLY A 146 -8.41 24.27 12.63
C GLY A 146 -8.49 25.76 12.34
N ALA A 147 -8.23 26.15 11.09
CA ALA A 147 -8.53 27.50 10.63
C ALA A 147 -10.05 27.64 10.50
N THR A 148 -10.63 28.69 11.08
CA THR A 148 -12.06 29.00 11.01
C THR A 148 -12.49 29.49 9.62
N SER A 149 -11.54 29.72 8.71
CA SER A 149 -11.77 30.13 7.33
C SER A 149 -10.65 29.66 6.40
N PRO A 150 -10.92 29.41 5.11
CA PRO A 150 -9.88 29.13 4.13
C PRO A 150 -8.93 30.33 3.99
N GLY A 151 -7.62 30.10 4.05
CA GLY A 151 -6.65 31.12 3.65
C GLY A 151 -6.70 31.40 2.14
N ALA A 152 -6.09 32.50 1.70
CA ALA A 152 -6.01 32.82 0.28
C ALA A 152 -5.36 31.68 -0.53
N VAL A 153 -5.91 31.38 -1.71
CA VAL A 153 -5.28 30.46 -2.68
C VAL A 153 -4.02 31.17 -3.20
N PRO A 154 -2.80 30.67 -2.91
CA PRO A 154 -1.59 31.31 -3.40
C PRO A 154 -1.52 31.19 -4.92
N GLN A 155 -1.30 32.31 -5.58
CA GLN A 155 -1.08 32.33 -7.03
C GLN A 155 0.27 31.65 -7.37
N GLY A 156 0.28 30.78 -8.39
CA GLY A 156 1.51 30.25 -8.98
C GLY A 156 2.17 29.04 -8.28
N ARG A 157 1.57 28.44 -7.24
CA ARG A 157 2.14 27.28 -6.51
C ARG A 157 1.25 26.03 -6.46
N GLY A 158 0.21 25.95 -7.29
CA GLY A 158 -0.78 24.86 -7.24
C GLY A 158 -0.15 23.46 -7.41
N GLY A 159 0.71 23.30 -8.41
CA GLY A 159 1.40 22.02 -8.65
C GLY A 159 2.39 21.66 -7.55
N GLU A 160 2.98 22.65 -6.87
CA GLU A 160 3.86 22.43 -5.73
C GLU A 160 3.09 21.86 -4.53
N ARG A 161 1.88 22.35 -4.26
CA ARG A 161 1.00 21.84 -3.19
C ARG A 161 0.51 20.43 -3.45
N ALA A 162 0.08 20.11 -4.67
CA ALA A 162 -0.32 18.76 -5.05
C ALA A 162 0.83 17.76 -4.86
N ARG A 163 2.04 18.13 -5.33
CA ARG A 163 3.27 17.35 -5.10
C ARG A 163 3.61 17.19 -3.61
N GLN A 164 3.53 18.26 -2.82
CA GLN A 164 3.76 18.20 -1.37
C GLN A 164 2.79 17.24 -0.69
N ARG A 165 1.52 17.20 -1.10
CA ARG A 165 0.53 16.27 -0.53
C ARG A 165 0.77 14.83 -0.93
N ARG A 166 1.16 14.56 -2.18
CA ARG A 166 1.64 13.22 -2.57
C ARG A 166 2.84 12.77 -1.73
N ALA A 167 3.86 13.62 -1.64
CA ALA A 167 5.05 13.32 -0.84
C ALA A 167 4.69 13.07 0.63
N ALA A 168 3.74 13.84 1.18
CA ALA A 168 3.20 13.61 2.51
C ALA A 168 2.46 12.27 2.62
N ARG A 169 1.64 11.89 1.63
CA ARG A 169 0.99 10.56 1.58
C ARG A 169 2.03 9.43 1.60
N ALA A 170 3.03 9.47 0.72
CA ALA A 170 4.11 8.48 0.69
C ALA A 170 4.88 8.42 2.02
N GLU A 171 5.18 9.56 2.64
CA GLU A 171 5.80 9.60 3.98
C GLU A 171 4.91 8.97 5.05
N ASN A 172 3.59 9.11 4.96
CA ASN A 172 2.68 8.44 5.91
C ASN A 172 2.66 6.93 5.73
N THR A 173 2.55 6.46 4.49
CA THR A 173 2.58 5.03 4.20
C THR A 173 3.87 4.42 4.74
N TYR A 174 5.00 5.05 4.44
CA TYR A 174 6.30 4.63 4.96
C TYR A 174 6.39 4.69 6.49
N GLY A 175 5.96 5.79 7.10
CA GLY A 175 5.96 5.95 8.55
C GLY A 175 5.04 4.96 9.28
N ARG A 176 3.94 4.52 8.67
CA ARG A 176 3.08 3.46 9.20
C ARG A 176 3.76 2.11 9.19
N LEU A 177 4.41 1.75 8.08
CA LEU A 177 5.18 0.51 7.97
C LEU A 177 6.28 0.46 9.03
N LEU A 178 7.03 1.55 9.20
CA LEU A 178 8.07 1.66 10.22
C LEU A 178 7.50 1.55 11.64
N HIS A 179 6.37 2.20 11.92
CA HIS A 179 5.73 2.11 13.23
C HIS A 179 5.19 0.69 13.52
N ALA A 180 4.65 0.00 12.52
CA ALA A 180 4.25 -1.41 12.63
C ALA A 180 5.48 -2.28 12.92
N CYS A 181 6.58 -2.07 12.18
CA CYS A 181 7.86 -2.75 12.42
C CYS A 181 8.36 -2.54 13.85
N MET A 182 8.43 -1.30 14.33
CA MET A 182 8.85 -0.99 15.71
C MET A 182 7.98 -1.71 16.75
N ARG A 183 6.66 -1.73 16.55
CA ARG A 183 5.72 -2.40 17.45
C ARG A 183 5.90 -3.92 17.47
N GLN A 184 6.04 -4.54 16.31
CA GLN A 184 6.12 -6.01 16.18
C GLN A 184 7.49 -6.52 16.68
N THR A 185 8.56 -5.81 16.35
CA THR A 185 9.95 -6.18 16.68
C THR A 185 10.38 -5.75 18.08
N GLY A 186 9.67 -4.80 18.70
CA GLY A 186 10.09 -4.16 19.96
C GLY A 186 11.26 -3.17 19.81
N LEU A 187 11.71 -2.87 18.58
CA LEU A 187 12.78 -1.92 18.33
C LEU A 187 12.36 -0.49 18.70
N ALA A 188 13.02 0.09 19.71
CA ALA A 188 12.64 1.39 20.27
C ALA A 188 12.93 2.59 19.36
N LYS A 189 13.84 2.45 18.38
CA LYS A 189 14.27 3.55 17.49
C LYS A 189 13.81 3.29 16.06
N ARG A 190 13.31 4.35 15.40
CA ARG A 190 12.84 4.31 14.01
C ARG A 190 13.94 3.86 13.06
N GLU A 191 15.16 4.34 13.26
CA GLU A 191 16.31 4.03 12.40
C GLU A 191 16.68 2.54 12.47
N LEU A 192 16.44 1.87 13.61
CA LEU A 192 16.70 0.44 13.75
C LEU A 192 15.63 -0.39 13.03
N ALA A 193 14.36 0.01 13.13
CA ALA A 193 13.26 -0.64 12.41
C ALA A 193 13.40 -0.49 10.90
N GLU A 194 13.78 0.71 10.43
CA GLU A 194 14.10 0.96 9.02
C GLU A 194 15.23 0.05 8.54
N ARG A 195 16.31 -0.04 9.32
CA ARG A 195 17.44 -0.89 8.96
C ARG A 195 17.11 -2.38 8.97
N ALA A 196 16.26 -2.84 9.89
CA ALA A 196 15.75 -4.21 9.90
C ALA A 196 14.95 -4.52 8.62
N LEU A 197 14.00 -3.64 8.26
CA LEU A 197 13.21 -3.75 7.04
C LEU A 197 14.07 -3.81 5.78
N LEU A 198 15.04 -2.92 5.64
CA LEU A 198 15.92 -2.89 4.47
C LEU A 198 16.79 -4.14 4.35
N ILE A 199 17.29 -4.67 5.47
CA ILE A 199 18.07 -5.92 5.47
C ILE A 199 17.21 -7.09 5.01
N VAL A 200 16.01 -7.25 5.60
CA VAL A 200 15.11 -8.35 5.27
C VAL A 200 14.65 -8.24 3.82
N LEU A 201 14.11 -7.08 3.41
CA LEU A 201 13.63 -6.85 2.04
C LEU A 201 14.75 -6.97 1.01
N GLY A 202 15.95 -6.43 1.27
CA GLY A 202 17.07 -6.51 0.34
C GLY A 202 17.52 -7.95 0.10
N ASN A 203 17.55 -8.77 1.16
CA ASN A 203 17.84 -10.20 1.04
C ASN A 203 16.73 -10.96 0.29
N LEU A 204 15.46 -10.62 0.53
CA LEU A 204 14.34 -11.21 -0.22
C LEU A 204 14.42 -10.82 -1.71
N CYS A 205 14.59 -9.55 -2.04
CA CYS A 205 14.72 -9.06 -3.43
C CYS A 205 15.91 -9.69 -4.16
N SER A 206 17.03 -9.91 -3.45
CA SER A 206 18.19 -10.61 -4.00
C SER A 206 17.93 -12.11 -4.23
N ARG A 207 17.02 -12.72 -3.46
CA ARG A 207 16.71 -14.16 -3.53
C ARG A 207 15.66 -14.51 -4.57
N LEU A 208 14.72 -13.61 -4.83
CA LEU A 208 13.63 -13.72 -5.80
C LEU A 208 14.13 -13.47 -7.24
N THR A 209 13.26 -13.71 -8.23
CA THR A 209 13.48 -13.22 -9.60
C THR A 209 13.24 -11.70 -9.69
N GLU A 210 13.66 -11.09 -10.80
CA GLU A 210 13.46 -9.64 -11.00
C GLU A 210 11.97 -9.27 -11.01
N ASP A 211 11.14 -10.04 -11.72
CA ASP A 211 9.71 -9.80 -11.82
C ASP A 211 9.00 -9.94 -10.45
N GLU A 212 9.33 -10.99 -9.69
CA GLU A 212 8.80 -11.21 -8.33
C GLU A 212 9.20 -10.10 -7.36
N ALA A 213 10.47 -9.69 -7.37
CA ALA A 213 10.95 -8.61 -6.52
C ALA A 213 10.24 -7.29 -6.87
N GLN A 214 10.02 -7.02 -8.15
CA GLN A 214 9.28 -5.84 -8.60
C GLN A 214 7.81 -5.88 -8.17
N HIS A 215 7.13 -7.03 -8.25
CA HIS A 215 5.75 -7.18 -7.80
C HIS A 215 5.61 -6.96 -6.29
N LEU A 216 6.48 -7.55 -5.48
CA LEU A 216 6.51 -7.34 -4.03
C LEU A 216 6.72 -5.86 -3.68
N LEU A 217 7.71 -5.23 -4.31
CA LEU A 217 8.04 -3.82 -4.05
C LEU A 217 6.94 -2.86 -4.52
N ALA A 218 6.18 -3.21 -5.56
CA ALA A 218 5.08 -2.38 -6.06
C ALA A 218 3.94 -2.22 -5.04
N GLN A 219 3.80 -3.16 -4.10
CA GLN A 219 2.78 -3.09 -3.03
C GLN A 219 3.30 -2.44 -1.74
N LEU A 220 4.60 -2.18 -1.66
CA LEU A 220 5.25 -1.55 -0.51
C LEU A 220 5.40 -0.02 -0.71
N PRO A 221 5.64 0.76 0.36
CA PRO A 221 5.86 2.19 0.24
C PRO A 221 6.95 2.53 -0.79
N SER A 222 6.64 3.44 -1.71
CA SER A 222 7.51 3.83 -2.84
C SER A 222 8.89 4.33 -2.41
N LYS A 223 9.03 4.82 -1.18
CA LYS A 223 10.30 5.28 -0.59
C LYS A 223 11.31 4.16 -0.35
N LEU A 224 10.87 2.90 -0.35
CA LEU A 224 11.75 1.72 -0.23
C LEU A 224 12.44 1.39 -1.56
N VAL A 225 11.77 1.62 -2.69
CA VAL A 225 12.25 1.20 -4.01
C VAL A 225 13.66 1.73 -4.32
N PRO A 226 13.97 3.04 -4.20
CA PRO A 226 15.31 3.54 -4.49
C PRO A 226 16.41 2.97 -3.57
N GLN A 227 16.04 2.48 -2.38
CA GLN A 227 16.98 1.91 -1.41
C GLN A 227 17.27 0.43 -1.69
N LEU A 228 16.40 -0.24 -2.45
CA LEU A 228 16.44 -1.67 -2.73
C LEU A 228 16.72 -1.98 -4.21
N ASP A 229 16.69 -0.99 -5.10
CA ASP A 229 16.90 -1.14 -6.54
C ASP A 229 18.19 -1.91 -6.87
N ALA A 230 19.29 -1.61 -6.18
CA ALA A 230 20.58 -2.29 -6.36
C ALA A 230 20.61 -3.76 -5.86
N THR A 231 19.56 -4.21 -5.18
CA THR A 231 19.41 -5.58 -4.66
C THR A 231 18.46 -6.43 -5.49
N ILE A 232 17.79 -5.85 -6.48
CA ILE A 232 16.90 -6.55 -7.39
C ILE A 232 17.75 -7.36 -8.38
N GLY A 233 17.40 -8.63 -8.57
CA GLY A 233 17.93 -9.45 -9.66
C GLY A 233 19.19 -10.21 -9.29
N GLY A 234 19.02 -11.52 -9.08
CA GLY A 234 20.15 -12.45 -8.99
C GLY A 234 19.81 -13.85 -8.54
N SER A 235 18.57 -14.10 -8.08
CA SER A 235 18.13 -15.38 -7.50
C SER A 235 19.20 -16.00 -6.60
N ASN A 236 19.78 -15.17 -5.73
CA ASN A 236 20.99 -15.48 -5.00
C ASN A 236 20.74 -16.62 -4.00
N LYS A 237 21.13 -17.83 -4.39
CA LYS A 237 20.89 -19.06 -3.62
C LYS A 237 21.66 -19.14 -2.32
N SER A 238 22.64 -18.26 -2.08
CA SER A 238 23.37 -18.22 -0.81
C SER A 238 22.57 -17.59 0.33
N ILE A 239 21.44 -16.94 0.03
CA ILE A 239 20.60 -16.28 1.03
C ILE A 239 19.74 -17.34 1.72
N THR A 240 19.90 -17.42 3.03
CA THR A 240 19.17 -18.30 3.95
C THR A 240 18.68 -17.51 5.16
N PRO A 241 17.75 -18.04 5.98
CA PRO A 241 17.35 -17.38 7.22
C PRO A 241 18.55 -17.06 8.12
N ASP A 242 19.50 -17.99 8.25
CA ASP A 242 20.71 -17.82 9.05
C ASP A 242 21.60 -16.68 8.56
N THR A 243 21.72 -16.49 7.23
CA THR A 243 22.51 -15.36 6.69
C THR A 243 21.84 -14.02 6.97
N ILE A 244 20.51 -13.96 6.89
CA ILE A 244 19.73 -12.75 7.19
C ILE A 244 19.82 -12.45 8.69
N GLU A 245 19.67 -13.45 9.55
CA GLU A 245 19.82 -13.33 11.00
C GLU A 245 21.22 -12.83 11.37
N ALA A 246 22.27 -13.42 10.78
CA ALA A 246 23.64 -13.00 11.02
C ALA A 246 23.88 -11.53 10.62
N GLU A 247 23.25 -11.08 9.53
CA GLU A 247 23.29 -9.69 9.10
C GLU A 247 22.53 -8.75 10.05
N LEU A 248 21.31 -9.09 10.45
CA LEU A 248 20.52 -8.35 11.43
C LEU A 248 21.28 -8.22 12.75
N ARG A 249 21.83 -9.32 13.25
CA ARG A 249 22.62 -9.37 14.49
C ARG A 249 23.78 -8.39 14.46
N ARG A 250 24.55 -8.40 13.36
CA ARG A 250 25.71 -7.52 13.17
C ARG A 250 25.29 -6.06 13.01
N ALA A 251 24.26 -5.79 12.21
CA ALA A 251 23.85 -4.44 11.87
C ALA A 251 23.13 -3.72 13.02
N LEU A 252 22.36 -4.47 13.82
CA LEU A 252 21.53 -3.96 14.91
C LEU A 252 22.11 -4.24 16.31
N GLN A 253 23.25 -4.95 16.38
CA GLN A 253 23.92 -5.33 17.64
C GLN A 253 23.02 -6.15 18.57
N LEU A 254 22.27 -7.10 18.01
CA LEU A 254 21.32 -7.94 18.74
C LEU A 254 21.97 -9.21 19.30
N SER A 255 21.31 -9.86 20.25
CA SER A 255 21.58 -11.27 20.57
C SER A 255 21.08 -12.17 19.42
N PRO A 256 21.52 -13.44 19.33
CA PRO A 256 20.97 -14.39 18.35
C PRO A 256 19.44 -14.51 18.45
N GLU A 257 18.91 -14.76 19.64
CA GLU A 257 17.46 -14.87 19.88
C GLU A 257 16.69 -13.62 19.44
N ALA A 258 17.19 -12.42 19.78
CA ALA A 258 16.56 -11.18 19.37
C ALA A 258 16.64 -10.94 17.85
N ALA A 259 17.71 -11.39 17.18
CA ALA A 259 17.82 -11.30 15.73
C ALA A 259 16.83 -12.23 15.03
N THR A 260 16.62 -13.44 15.55
CA THR A 260 15.57 -14.36 15.10
C THR A 260 14.19 -13.71 15.25
N ASP A 261 13.86 -13.20 16.45
CA ASP A 261 12.56 -12.56 16.70
C ASP A 261 12.33 -11.36 15.78
N VAL A 262 13.34 -10.51 15.59
CA VAL A 262 13.28 -9.36 14.67
C VAL A 262 13.06 -9.82 13.23
N LEU A 263 13.72 -10.88 12.78
CA LEU A 263 13.55 -11.43 11.43
C LEU A 263 12.09 -11.83 11.18
N TYR A 264 11.54 -12.70 12.03
CA TYR A 264 10.16 -13.17 11.88
C TYR A 264 9.15 -12.03 11.99
N ALA A 265 9.29 -11.16 13.00
CA ALA A 265 8.41 -10.01 13.17
C ALA A 265 8.47 -9.03 11.98
N THR A 266 9.64 -8.86 11.36
CA THR A 266 9.79 -8.02 10.16
C THR A 266 9.11 -8.67 8.94
N CYS A 267 9.26 -9.98 8.76
CA CYS A 267 8.57 -10.71 7.70
C CYS A 267 7.04 -10.67 7.87
N GLU A 268 6.53 -10.77 9.11
CA GLU A 268 5.10 -10.59 9.40
C GLU A 268 4.61 -9.19 9.02
N VAL A 269 5.40 -8.14 9.31
CA VAL A 269 5.06 -6.75 8.97
C VAL A 269 5.04 -6.54 7.45
N ILE A 270 5.97 -7.16 6.71
CA ILE A 270 5.97 -7.15 5.25
C ILE A 270 4.70 -7.87 4.73
N ALA A 271 4.39 -9.04 5.29
CA ALA A 271 3.22 -9.83 4.91
C ALA A 271 1.90 -9.11 5.15
N ASP A 272 1.78 -8.38 6.26
CA ASP A 272 0.59 -7.58 6.57
C ASP A 272 0.45 -6.32 5.69
N SER A 273 1.51 -5.95 4.97
CA SER A 273 1.57 -4.74 4.14
C SER A 273 1.30 -4.98 2.66
N VAL A 274 1.16 -6.23 2.23
CA VAL A 274 0.84 -6.58 0.83
C VAL A 274 -0.39 -7.51 0.78
N SER A 275 -0.89 -7.82 -0.41
CA SER A 275 -2.05 -8.70 -0.59
C SER A 275 -1.74 -10.14 -0.17
N ALA A 276 -2.79 -10.92 0.13
CA ALA A 276 -2.59 -12.34 0.49
C ALA A 276 -2.03 -13.14 -0.69
N GLY A 277 -2.60 -12.96 -1.89
CA GLY A 277 -2.07 -13.54 -3.12
C GLY A 277 -0.58 -13.27 -3.33
N GLU A 278 -0.14 -12.01 -3.15
CA GLU A 278 1.26 -11.63 -3.32
C GLU A 278 2.20 -12.37 -2.34
N ILE A 279 1.78 -12.53 -1.08
CA ILE A 279 2.59 -13.29 -0.11
C ILE A 279 2.64 -14.76 -0.46
N GLU A 280 1.55 -15.34 -0.94
CA GLU A 280 1.56 -16.75 -1.34
C GLU A 280 2.45 -16.96 -2.58
N ASP A 281 2.43 -16.02 -3.54
CA ASP A 281 3.32 -16.03 -4.70
C ASP A 281 4.79 -15.95 -4.26
N VAL A 282 5.16 -14.96 -3.44
CA VAL A 282 6.52 -14.83 -2.88
C VAL A 282 6.93 -16.11 -2.14
N ARG A 283 6.05 -16.66 -1.31
CA ARG A 283 6.32 -17.88 -0.53
C ARG A 283 6.47 -19.12 -1.40
N SER A 284 5.77 -19.18 -2.54
CA SER A 284 5.86 -20.30 -3.48
C SER A 284 7.25 -20.41 -4.10
N GLU A 285 7.87 -19.24 -4.37
CA GLU A 285 9.19 -19.09 -4.99
C GLU A 285 10.36 -19.19 -4.01
N LEU A 286 10.09 -19.00 -2.72
CA LEU A 286 11.10 -19.20 -1.67
C LEU A 286 11.42 -20.69 -1.47
N PRO A 287 12.71 -21.05 -1.26
CA PRO A 287 13.09 -22.42 -0.92
C PRO A 287 12.48 -22.85 0.41
N ALA A 288 12.31 -24.16 0.61
CA ALA A 288 11.61 -24.75 1.77
C ALA A 288 12.05 -24.17 3.14
N ALA A 289 13.36 -23.96 3.32
CA ALA A 289 13.93 -23.40 4.56
C ALA A 289 13.52 -21.96 4.86
N MET A 290 13.03 -21.20 3.86
CA MET A 290 12.57 -19.81 4.01
C MET A 290 11.05 -19.68 4.06
N LYS A 291 10.30 -20.75 3.74
CA LYS A 291 8.83 -20.69 3.71
C LYS A 291 8.22 -20.41 5.08
N ASP A 292 8.92 -20.75 6.16
CA ASP A 292 8.48 -20.48 7.52
C ASP A 292 8.60 -19.00 7.92
N LEU A 293 9.36 -18.19 7.17
CA LEU A 293 9.40 -16.73 7.36
C LEU A 293 8.06 -16.08 7.05
N PHE A 294 7.24 -16.73 6.21
CA PHE A 294 5.90 -16.31 5.82
C PHE A 294 4.91 -17.44 6.10
N PRO A 295 4.49 -17.63 7.37
CA PRO A 295 3.55 -18.69 7.69
C PRO A 295 2.22 -18.47 6.94
N PRO A 296 1.55 -19.55 6.51
CA PRO A 296 0.27 -19.44 5.82
C PRO A 296 -0.76 -18.74 6.72
N MET A 297 -1.40 -17.69 6.21
CA MET A 297 -2.59 -17.10 6.85
C MET A 297 -3.69 -18.18 6.91
N PRO A 298 -4.34 -18.48 8.07
CA PRO A 298 -4.72 -17.55 9.12
C PRO A 298 -4.14 -17.94 10.49
N TYR A 299 -2.83 -17.75 10.69
CA TYR A 299 -2.23 -17.92 12.02
C TYR A 299 -1.91 -16.57 12.66
N ARG A 300 -2.93 -15.73 12.89
CA ARG A 300 -2.79 -14.72 13.96
C ARG A 300 -3.12 -15.40 15.28
N ARG A 301 -2.12 -15.46 16.17
CA ARG A 301 -2.34 -15.74 17.59
C ARG A 301 -3.51 -14.86 18.05
N ALA A 302 -4.61 -15.50 18.46
CA ALA A 302 -5.64 -14.84 19.22
C ALA A 302 -4.99 -14.32 20.51
N GLY A 303 -4.86 -13.01 20.62
CA GLY A 303 -4.40 -12.28 21.79
C GLY A 303 -5.31 -11.10 22.00
#